data_AF-A0A1X9NCK7-F1
#
_entry.id   AF-A0A1X9NCK7-F1
#
_cell.length_a   1.000
_cell.length_b   1.000
_cell.length_c   1.000
_cell.angle_alpha   90.00
_cell.angle_beta   90.00
_cell.angle_gamma   90.00
#
_symmetry.space_group_name_H-M   'P 1'
#
loop_
_entity.id
_entity.type
_entity.pdbx_description
1 polymer ?
#
loop_
_entity_poly.entity_id
_entity_poly.type
_entity_poly.pdbx_seq_one_letter_code
_entity_poly.pdbx_strand_id
1 'polypeptide(L)'
;MSSISNNKTSDSHAKVSDKPLRQQIDVVAEFHAYKIHPQRIAYRTGIELDLVTELINGDSHQRLFKSLLARHRRSRRDQRLQKSLRKTGIAQAELQDKIEQDYQASTKPKTLN
;
A
#
# COMPACT_ATOMS: atom_id res chain seq x y z
N MET A 1 18.58 29.24 -23.60
CA MET A 1 19.00 27.91 -24.09
C MET A 1 19.74 27.24 -22.95
N SER A 2 19.35 26.12 -22.33
CA SER A 2 18.34 25.12 -22.68
C SER A 2 17.77 24.59 -21.36
N SER A 3 16.45 24.73 -21.18
CA SER A 3 15.75 24.03 -20.10
C SER A 3 15.65 22.58 -20.49
N ILE A 4 16.39 21.71 -19.79
CA ILE A 4 16.25 20.26 -19.89
C ILE A 4 14.86 19.93 -19.34
N SER A 5 13.90 19.85 -20.26
CA SER A 5 12.60 19.28 -19.99
C SER A 5 12.84 17.81 -19.68
N ASN A 6 12.84 17.46 -18.40
CA ASN A 6 12.83 16.07 -17.93
C ASN A 6 11.47 15.48 -18.29
N ASN A 7 11.31 15.15 -19.57
CA ASN A 7 10.21 14.37 -20.08
C ASN A 7 10.50 12.91 -19.68
N LYS A 8 10.28 12.61 -18.39
CA LYS A 8 10.48 11.27 -17.84
C LYS A 8 9.24 10.44 -18.14
N THR A 9 9.19 10.01 -19.40
CA THR A 9 8.59 8.76 -19.86
C THR A 9 7.27 8.39 -19.18
N SER A 10 6.19 8.93 -19.74
CA SER A 10 4.89 8.29 -19.84
C SER A 10 4.98 7.02 -20.70
N ASP A 11 5.91 6.10 -20.35
CA ASP A 11 6.02 4.80 -20.98
C ASP A 11 5.05 3.86 -20.26
N SER A 12 3.87 3.75 -20.84
CA SER A 12 3.09 2.53 -21.00
C SER A 12 3.59 1.39 -20.12
N HIS A 13 2.93 1.15 -18.98
CA HIS A 13 3.23 0.01 -18.13
C HIS A 13 3.22 -1.25 -19.02
N ALA A 14 4.39 -1.88 -19.20
CA ALA A 14 4.60 -2.96 -20.19
C ALA A 14 3.74 -4.22 -19.94
N LYS A 15 2.92 -4.22 -18.90
CA LYS A 15 1.97 -5.27 -18.55
C LYS A 15 0.65 -4.62 -18.15
N VAL A 16 -0.44 -5.03 -18.78
CA VAL A 16 -1.81 -4.71 -18.36
C VAL A 16 -2.34 -5.89 -17.55
N SER A 17 -3.04 -5.61 -16.46
CA SER A 17 -3.64 -6.62 -15.59
C SER A 17 -4.98 -7.09 -16.16
N ASP A 18 -5.06 -8.36 -16.53
CA ASP A 18 -6.33 -9.00 -16.95
C ASP A 18 -7.22 -9.43 -15.78
N LYS A 19 -6.86 -9.05 -14.54
CA LYS A 19 -7.63 -9.40 -13.35
C LYS A 19 -8.97 -8.67 -13.36
N PRO A 20 -10.07 -9.28 -12.89
CA PRO A 20 -11.32 -8.57 -12.63
C PRO A 20 -11.10 -7.37 -11.71
N LEU A 21 -11.86 -6.28 -11.92
CA LEU A 21 -11.73 -5.03 -11.16
C LEU A 21 -11.65 -5.24 -9.65
N ARG A 22 -12.53 -6.08 -9.08
CA ARG A 22 -12.51 -6.39 -7.64
C ARG A 22 -11.18 -6.97 -7.16
N GLN A 23 -10.54 -7.83 -7.97
CA GLN A 23 -9.22 -8.38 -7.64
C GLN A 23 -8.13 -7.32 -7.80
N GLN A 24 -8.23 -6.42 -8.79
CA GLN A 24 -7.31 -5.30 -8.91
C GLN A 24 -7.35 -4.41 -7.66
N ILE A 25 -8.56 -4.07 -7.18
CA ILE A 25 -8.75 -3.29 -5.95
C ILE A 25 -8.11 -3.99 -4.73
N ASP A 26 -8.28 -5.31 -4.61
CA ASP A 26 -7.67 -6.09 -3.52
C ASP A 26 -6.13 -6.06 -3.57
N VAL A 27 -5.56 -6.21 -4.77
CA VAL A 27 -4.10 -6.10 -4.98
C VAL A 27 -3.59 -4.70 -4.64
N VAL A 28 -4.26 -3.63 -5.08
CA VAL A 28 -3.85 -2.27 -4.72
C VAL A 28 -3.91 -2.05 -3.21
N ALA A 29 -4.97 -2.54 -2.55
CA ALA A 29 -5.13 -2.43 -1.10
C ALA A 29 -4.03 -3.19 -0.36
N GLU A 30 -3.66 -4.39 -0.83
CA GLU A 30 -2.55 -5.18 -0.30
C GLU A 30 -1.23 -4.41 -0.40
N PHE A 31 -0.86 -3.98 -1.60
CA PHE A 31 0.41 -3.26 -1.83
C PHE A 31 0.46 -1.95 -1.03
N HIS A 32 -0.66 -1.23 -0.97
CA HIS A 32 -0.74 0.01 -0.20
C HIS A 32 -0.59 -0.25 1.31
N ALA A 33 -1.07 -1.39 1.84
CA ALA A 33 -0.83 -1.78 3.24
C ALA A 33 0.68 -1.94 3.56
N TYR A 34 1.49 -2.29 2.56
CA TYR A 34 2.97 -2.33 2.66
C TYR A 34 3.63 -0.98 2.40
N LYS A 35 2.87 0.12 2.30
CA LYS A 35 3.35 1.50 2.02
C LYS A 35 4.11 1.60 0.69
N ILE A 36 3.73 0.79 -0.31
CA ILE A 36 4.32 0.86 -1.65
C ILE A 36 3.75 2.08 -2.39
N HIS A 37 4.63 2.83 -3.06
CA HIS A 37 4.26 4.05 -3.79
C HIS A 37 3.32 3.74 -4.99
N PRO A 38 2.29 4.56 -5.28
CA PRO A 38 1.30 4.31 -6.34
C PRO A 38 1.90 3.91 -7.70
N GLN A 39 2.86 4.69 -8.20
CA GLN A 39 3.58 4.39 -9.45
C GLN A 39 4.27 3.00 -9.43
N ARG A 40 4.79 2.59 -8.26
CA ARG A 40 5.42 1.28 -8.10
C ARG A 40 4.39 0.17 -8.02
N ILE A 41 3.20 0.41 -7.47
CA ILE A 41 2.09 -0.54 -7.50
C ILE A 41 1.72 -0.81 -8.96
N ALA A 42 1.40 0.24 -9.72
CA ALA A 42 1.03 0.15 -11.14
C ALA A 42 2.08 -0.62 -11.96
N TYR A 43 3.35 -0.23 -11.84
CA TYR A 43 4.46 -0.91 -12.51
C TYR A 43 4.59 -2.40 -12.16
N ARG A 44 4.35 -2.78 -10.90
CA ARG A 44 4.53 -4.17 -10.43
C ARG A 44 3.33 -5.06 -10.75
N THR A 45 2.13 -4.50 -10.78
CA THR A 45 0.88 -5.25 -10.89
C THR A 45 0.28 -5.19 -12.28
N GLY A 46 0.69 -4.22 -13.10
CA GLY A 46 0.07 -3.91 -14.39
C GLY A 46 -1.33 -3.28 -14.26
N ILE A 47 -1.69 -2.80 -13.07
CA ILE A 47 -2.96 -2.08 -12.85
C ILE A 47 -2.75 -0.62 -13.27
N GLU A 48 -3.72 -0.05 -13.97
CA GLU A 48 -3.69 1.35 -14.41
C GLU A 48 -3.41 2.32 -13.26
N LEU A 49 -2.48 3.24 -13.48
CA LEU A 49 -2.06 4.19 -12.46
C LEU A 49 -3.21 5.10 -12.00
N ASP A 50 -4.12 5.43 -12.90
CA ASP A 50 -5.29 6.24 -12.59
C ASP A 50 -6.19 5.52 -11.58
N LEU A 51 -6.51 4.25 -11.84
CA LEU A 51 -7.27 3.42 -10.88
C LEU A 51 -6.54 3.31 -9.54
N VAL A 52 -5.22 3.09 -9.54
CA VAL A 52 -4.43 3.06 -8.28
C VAL A 52 -4.57 4.37 -7.52
N THR A 53 -4.48 5.50 -8.21
CA THR A 53 -4.51 6.84 -7.62
C THR A 53 -5.90 7.19 -7.08
N GLU A 54 -6.94 6.94 -7.86
CA GLU A 54 -8.34 7.13 -7.45
C GLU A 54 -8.68 6.30 -6.19
N LEU A 55 -8.23 5.05 -6.12
CA LEU A 55 -8.47 4.19 -4.95
C LEU A 55 -7.78 4.75 -3.69
N ILE A 56 -6.54 5.21 -3.81
CA ILE A 56 -5.74 5.73 -2.69
C ILE A 56 -6.26 7.08 -2.19
N ASN A 57 -6.67 7.96 -3.11
CA ASN A 57 -7.31 9.24 -2.78
C ASN A 57 -8.72 9.04 -2.22
N GLY A 58 -9.36 7.92 -2.55
CA GLY A 58 -10.72 7.59 -2.12
C GLY A 58 -11.79 8.11 -3.09
N ASP A 59 -11.41 8.46 -4.31
CA ASP A 59 -12.28 8.93 -5.39
C ASP A 59 -13.08 7.78 -6.01
N SER A 60 -12.57 6.55 -5.91
CA SER A 60 -13.18 5.35 -6.49
C SER A 60 -13.28 4.22 -5.47
N HIS A 61 -14.40 3.46 -5.49
CA HIS A 61 -14.64 2.26 -4.68
C HIS A 61 -14.28 2.37 -3.18
N GLN A 62 -14.43 3.56 -2.60
CA GLN A 62 -13.87 3.92 -1.29
C GLN A 62 -14.21 2.92 -0.16
N ARG A 63 -15.47 2.49 -0.07
CA ARG A 63 -15.93 1.55 0.97
C ARG A 63 -15.22 0.20 0.85
N LEU A 64 -15.17 -0.35 -0.36
CA LEU A 64 -14.52 -1.63 -0.63
C LEU A 64 -13.02 -1.53 -0.37
N PHE A 65 -12.36 -0.50 -0.92
CA PHE A 65 -10.93 -0.30 -0.76
C PHE A 65 -10.53 -0.15 0.71
N LYS A 66 -11.24 0.67 1.50
CA LYS A 66 -11.01 0.82 2.94
C LYS A 66 -11.14 -0.50 3.70
N SER A 67 -12.15 -1.31 3.37
CA SER A 67 -12.35 -2.61 4.03
C SER A 67 -11.20 -3.60 3.76
N LEU A 68 -10.74 -3.67 2.51
CA LEU A 68 -9.63 -4.53 2.09
C LEU A 68 -8.31 -4.04 2.67
N LEU A 69 -8.09 -2.73 2.68
CA LEU A 69 -6.90 -2.10 3.25
C LEU A 69 -6.80 -2.35 4.76
N ALA A 70 -7.91 -2.28 5.50
CA ALA A 70 -7.94 -2.62 6.92
C ALA A 70 -7.58 -4.09 7.17
N ARG A 71 -8.13 -5.01 6.36
CA ARG A 71 -7.79 -6.44 6.40
C ARG A 71 -6.30 -6.69 6.17
N HIS A 72 -5.72 -6.06 5.14
CA HIS A 72 -4.30 -6.23 4.80
C HIS A 72 -3.36 -5.59 5.82
N ARG A 73 -3.72 -4.43 6.40
CA ARG A 73 -2.96 -3.82 7.50
C ARG A 73 -2.89 -4.73 8.72
N ARG A 74 -4.01 -5.39 9.08
CA ARG A 74 -4.05 -6.38 10.16
C ARG A 74 -3.18 -7.59 9.82
N SER A 75 -3.34 -8.17 8.63
CA SER A 75 -2.51 -9.30 8.17
C SER A 75 -1.01 -8.98 8.23
N ARG A 76 -0.61 -7.79 7.76
CA ARG A 76 0.78 -7.33 7.82
C ARG A 76 1.29 -7.19 9.26
N ARG A 77 0.48 -6.66 10.18
CA ARG A 77 0.82 -6.59 11.61
C ARG A 77 1.06 -7.99 12.15
N ASP A 78 0.12 -8.91 11.93
CA ASP A 78 0.18 -10.27 12.46
C ASP A 78 1.41 -11.01 11.93
N GLN A 79 1.71 -10.90 10.63
CA GLN A 79 2.94 -11.45 10.04
C GLN A 79 4.21 -10.88 10.70
N ARG A 80 4.24 -9.59 11.04
CA ARG A 80 5.39 -8.96 11.70
C ARG A 80 5.52 -9.44 13.15
N LEU A 81 4.42 -9.59 13.87
CA LEU A 81 4.40 -10.16 15.23
C LEU A 81 4.90 -11.60 15.23
N GLN A 82 4.47 -12.43 14.27
CA GLN A 82 4.98 -13.79 14.13
C GLN A 82 6.48 -13.81 13.86
N LYS A 83 6.98 -12.91 12.99
CA LYS A 83 8.42 -12.78 12.72
C LYS A 83 9.22 -12.29 13.92
N SER A 84 8.63 -11.48 14.82
CA SER A 84 9.33 -10.98 16.01
C SER A 84 9.65 -12.08 17.02
N LEU A 85 8.91 -13.20 17.00
CA LEU A 85 9.14 -14.35 17.89
C LEU A 85 10.51 -15.02 17.69
N ARG A 86 11.24 -14.67 16.63
CA ARG A 86 12.63 -15.09 16.41
C ARG A 86 13.64 -14.35 17.31
N LYS A 87 13.21 -13.26 17.95
CA LYS A 87 13.99 -12.52 18.96
C LYS A 87 13.52 -12.92 20.36
N THR A 88 14.33 -12.64 21.38
CA THR A 88 13.99 -12.93 22.78
C THR A 88 14.16 -11.71 23.67
N GLY A 89 13.51 -11.73 24.83
CA GLY A 89 13.64 -10.72 25.87
C GLY A 89 13.25 -9.32 25.42
N ILE A 90 14.01 -8.32 25.87
CA ILE A 90 13.73 -6.89 25.63
C ILE A 90 13.64 -6.57 24.13
N ALA A 91 14.53 -7.15 23.31
CA ALA A 91 14.55 -6.91 21.87
C ALA A 91 13.29 -7.42 21.15
N GLN A 92 12.61 -8.44 21.70
CA GLN A 92 11.31 -8.89 21.20
C GLN A 92 10.21 -7.90 21.59
N ALA A 93 10.16 -7.50 22.87
CA ALA A 93 9.15 -6.57 23.38
C ALA A 93 9.17 -5.23 22.62
N GLU A 94 10.34 -4.60 22.49
CA GLU A 94 10.49 -3.34 21.75
C GLU A 94 10.04 -3.45 20.29
N LEU A 95 10.33 -4.59 19.64
CA LEU A 95 9.91 -4.83 18.27
C LEU A 95 8.38 -4.97 18.17
N GLN A 96 7.75 -5.67 19.11
CA GLN A 96 6.30 -5.83 19.16
C GLN A 96 5.60 -4.49 19.42
N ASP A 97 6.09 -3.68 20.34
CA ASP A 97 5.58 -2.32 20.61
C ASP A 97 5.66 -1.44 19.36
N LYS A 98 6.80 -1.46 18.67
CA LYS A 98 6.97 -0.73 17.41
C LYS A 98 6.01 -1.22 16.33
N ILE A 99 5.76 -2.52 16.23
CA ILE A 99 4.81 -3.09 15.26
C ILE A 99 3.40 -2.60 15.54
N GLU A 100 2.99 -2.56 16.81
CA GLU A 100 1.66 -2.10 17.21
C GLU A 100 1.51 -0.59 16.98
N GLN A 101 2.50 0.22 17.35
CA GLN A 101 2.52 1.66 17.05
C GLN A 101 2.40 1.95 15.55
N ASP A 102 3.16 1.22 14.71
CA ASP A 102 3.06 1.32 13.25
C ASP A 102 1.65 0.99 12.74
N TYR A 103 1.01 -0.04 13.31
CA TYR A 103 -0.33 -0.46 12.94
C TYR A 103 -1.36 0.62 13.32
N GLN A 104 -1.30 1.11 14.56
CA GLN A 104 -2.18 2.17 15.06
C GLN A 104 -2.01 3.47 14.27
N ALA A 105 -0.78 3.84 13.92
CA ALA A 105 -0.51 5.00 13.06
C ALA A 105 -1.09 4.82 11.65
N SER A 106 -1.12 3.58 11.14
CA SER A 106 -1.69 3.30 9.82
C SER A 106 -3.23 3.33 9.79
N THR A 107 -3.89 3.02 10.90
CA THR A 107 -5.37 2.97 10.99
C THR A 107 -6.00 4.31 11.31
N LYS A 108 -5.23 5.26 11.86
CA LYS A 108 -5.73 6.60 12.13
C LYS A 108 -6.05 7.34 10.83
N PRO A 109 -7.24 7.98 10.72
CA PRO A 109 -7.51 8.88 9.61
C PRO A 109 -6.51 10.02 9.65
N LYS A 110 -5.97 10.40 8.49
CA LYS A 110 -5.16 11.63 8.37
C LYS A 110 -6.09 12.79 8.66
N THR A 111 -6.04 13.33 9.88
CA THR A 111 -6.69 14.59 10.22
C THR A 111 -6.07 15.66 9.33
N LEU A 112 -6.87 16.28 8.46
CA LEU A 112 -6.46 17.51 7.79
C LEU A 112 -6.32 18.58 8.88
N ASN A 113 -5.09 19.08 9.06
CA ASN A 113 -4.84 20.36 9.68
C ASN A 113 -4.93 21.44 8.59
#